data_AF-A0AAE3WDK7-F1
#
_entry.id   AF-A0AAE3WDK7-F1
#
_cell.length_a   1.000
_cell.length_b   1.000
_cell.length_c   1.000
_cell.angle_alpha   90.00
_cell.angle_beta   90.00
_cell.angle_gamma   90.00
#
_symmetry.space_group_name_H-M   'P 1'
#
loop_
_entity.id
_entity.type
_entity.pdbx_description
1 polymer ?
#
loop_
_entity_poly.entity_id
_entity_poly.type
_entity_poly.pdbx_seq_one_letter_code
_entity_poly.pdbx_strand_id
1 'polypeptide(L)'
;MRFRAAVVFAYAMDWPLNIGLTITWTALQAVGEHNEGHCLGRGEWDREKYTRDELARLCRSEGLPFVALWGRDVGADMGSHVHLSIFWPSRKLAQLVAVIERISGSSADFVLKPYTADVVARSVCGGWQINMNTRDKEGALAWAEYIAAQHAKHPAPPKIKGKAFGISQAIGKAAQKRERPALEARAAKYGFTRTETAECP
;
A
#
# COMPACT_ATOMS: atom_id res chain seq x y z
N MET A 1 -5.27 15.72 -0.36
CA MET A 1 -4.04 14.97 0.03
C MET A 1 -3.08 14.85 -1.15
N ARG A 2 -1.76 14.70 -0.94
CA ARG A 2 -0.75 14.67 -2.03
C ARG A 2 -0.44 13.26 -2.55
N PHE A 3 -1.39 12.33 -2.47
CA PHE A 3 -1.14 10.92 -2.84
C PHE A 3 -0.82 10.78 -4.32
N ARG A 4 -1.59 11.43 -5.21
CA ARG A 4 -1.30 11.45 -6.66
C ARG A 4 0.15 11.83 -6.99
N ALA A 5 0.68 12.90 -6.37
CA ALA A 5 2.07 13.30 -6.57
C ALA A 5 3.07 12.25 -6.04
N ALA A 6 2.75 11.58 -4.93
CA ALA A 6 3.57 10.52 -4.38
C ALA A 6 3.57 9.26 -5.28
N VAL A 7 2.44 8.89 -5.88
CA VAL A 7 2.36 7.80 -6.87
C VAL A 7 3.22 8.13 -8.09
N VAL A 8 3.02 9.30 -8.70
CA VAL A 8 3.80 9.71 -9.88
C VAL A 8 5.29 9.71 -9.59
N PHE A 9 5.69 10.21 -8.43
CA PHE A 9 7.09 10.19 -7.99
C PHE A 9 7.61 8.76 -7.80
N ALA A 10 6.86 7.86 -7.14
CA ALA A 10 7.26 6.48 -6.92
C ALA A 10 7.55 5.75 -8.25
N TYR A 11 6.70 5.96 -9.26
CA TYR A 11 6.91 5.43 -10.61
C TYR A 11 8.15 6.01 -11.30
N ALA A 12 8.44 7.30 -11.12
CA ALA A 12 9.63 7.94 -11.69
C ALA A 12 10.95 7.42 -11.06
N MET A 13 10.87 6.84 -9.85
CA MET A 13 11.97 6.24 -9.11
C MET A 13 12.04 4.71 -9.29
N ASP A 14 11.25 4.13 -10.21
CA ASP A 14 11.17 2.68 -10.44
C ASP A 14 10.72 1.87 -9.20
N TRP A 15 9.88 2.49 -8.35
CA TRP A 15 9.23 1.87 -7.18
C TRP A 15 7.71 1.89 -7.33
N PRO A 16 7.14 1.16 -8.31
CA PRO A 16 5.70 1.21 -8.59
C PRO A 16 4.91 0.74 -7.37
N LEU A 17 3.90 1.50 -6.98
CA LEU A 17 2.96 1.12 -5.92
C LEU A 17 1.98 0.06 -6.45
N ASN A 18 2.46 -1.17 -6.56
CA ASN A 18 1.84 -2.25 -7.33
C ASN A 18 1.01 -3.22 -6.48
N ILE A 19 0.96 -3.03 -5.16
CA ILE A 19 0.15 -3.83 -4.24
C ILE A 19 -0.84 -2.94 -3.48
N GLY A 20 -2.13 -3.25 -3.61
CA GLY A 20 -3.16 -2.81 -2.68
C GLY A 20 -3.30 -3.81 -1.53
N LEU A 21 -3.20 -3.36 -0.29
CA LEU A 21 -3.42 -4.19 0.90
C LEU A 21 -4.58 -3.59 1.70
N THR A 22 -5.57 -4.41 2.02
CA THR A 22 -6.63 -4.03 2.96
C THR A 22 -6.54 -4.93 4.18
N ILE A 23 -6.58 -4.33 5.37
CA ILE A 23 -6.66 -5.04 6.64
C ILE A 23 -7.85 -4.52 7.42
N THR A 24 -8.77 -5.41 7.79
CA THR A 24 -9.93 -5.14 8.62
C THR A 24 -9.67 -5.65 10.02
N TRP A 25 -9.22 -4.74 10.89
CA TRP A 25 -8.80 -5.06 12.25
C TRP A 25 -9.92 -5.61 13.10
N THR A 26 -11.14 -5.10 12.92
CA THR A 26 -12.33 -5.59 13.64
C THR A 26 -12.62 -7.05 13.32
N ALA A 27 -12.52 -7.46 12.05
CA ALA A 27 -12.67 -8.85 11.65
C ALA A 27 -11.58 -9.73 12.28
N LEU A 28 -10.31 -9.32 12.21
CA LEU A 28 -9.21 -10.06 12.82
C LEU A 28 -9.36 -10.22 14.34
N GLN A 29 -9.84 -9.19 15.05
CA GLN A 29 -10.07 -9.27 16.49
C GLN A 29 -11.23 -10.18 16.85
N ALA A 30 -12.32 -10.16 16.07
CA ALA A 30 -13.51 -10.95 16.36
C ALA A 30 -13.36 -12.43 16.01
N VAL A 31 -12.73 -12.73 14.85
CA VAL A 31 -12.75 -14.07 14.24
C VAL A 31 -11.38 -14.55 13.75
N GLY A 32 -10.30 -13.81 13.97
CA GLY A 32 -8.94 -14.24 13.60
C GLY A 32 -8.43 -15.42 14.43
N GLU A 33 -7.47 -16.17 13.89
CA GLU A 33 -6.88 -17.34 14.55
C GLU A 33 -5.93 -16.98 15.71
N HIS A 34 -5.42 -15.75 15.74
CA HIS A 34 -4.53 -15.18 16.76
C HIS A 34 -3.20 -15.94 16.89
N ASN A 35 -2.62 -16.32 15.75
CA ASN A 35 -1.31 -16.97 15.67
C ASN A 35 -0.20 -16.18 16.40
N GLU A 36 0.85 -16.87 16.88
CA GLU A 36 1.95 -16.25 17.60
C GLU A 36 2.62 -15.11 16.81
N GLY A 37 2.95 -14.01 17.51
CA GLY A 37 3.57 -12.83 16.92
C GLY A 37 2.58 -11.81 16.33
N HIS A 38 1.27 -12.05 16.45
CA HIS A 38 0.23 -11.11 16.05
C HIS A 38 0.21 -9.85 16.92
N CYS A 39 -0.40 -8.78 16.39
CA CYS A 39 -0.45 -7.48 17.06
C CYS A 39 -1.85 -7.05 17.51
N LEU A 40 -2.80 -7.99 17.59
CA LEU A 40 -4.22 -7.69 17.86
C LEU A 40 -4.51 -7.20 19.28
N GLY A 41 -3.62 -7.51 20.24
CA GLY A 41 -3.71 -7.00 21.62
C GLY A 41 -3.20 -5.56 21.78
N ARG A 42 -2.60 -4.95 20.74
CA ARG A 42 -2.13 -3.57 20.79
C ARG A 42 -3.29 -2.59 20.58
N GLY A 43 -3.17 -1.39 21.15
CA GLY A 43 -4.09 -0.29 20.85
C GLY A 43 -4.09 0.05 19.35
N GLU A 44 -5.19 0.61 18.84
CA GLU A 44 -5.43 0.81 17.40
C GLU A 44 -4.26 1.48 16.67
N TRP A 45 -3.75 2.59 17.22
CA TRP A 45 -2.64 3.30 16.60
C TRP A 45 -1.33 2.51 16.64
N ASP A 46 -1.05 1.84 17.75
CA ASP A 46 0.20 1.10 17.94
C ASP A 46 0.22 -0.17 17.09
N ARG A 47 -0.93 -0.82 16.91
CA ARG A 47 -1.13 -1.96 16.00
C ARG A 47 -0.78 -1.60 14.57
N GLU A 48 -1.26 -0.46 14.09
CA GLU A 48 -0.93 -0.05 12.74
C GLU A 48 0.49 0.48 12.58
N LYS A 49 1.02 1.17 13.60
CA LYS A 49 2.41 1.59 13.60
C LYS A 49 3.31 0.36 13.52
N TYR A 50 3.04 -0.64 14.37
CA TYR A 50 3.71 -1.94 14.35
C TYR A 50 3.63 -2.57 12.96
N THR A 51 2.43 -2.66 12.36
CA THR A 51 2.24 -3.18 11.00
C THR A 51 3.14 -2.49 9.98
N ARG A 52 3.19 -1.15 9.97
CA ARG A 52 4.07 -0.41 9.05
C ARG A 52 5.56 -0.62 9.36
N ASP A 53 5.94 -0.74 10.62
CA ASP A 53 7.32 -0.99 11.03
C ASP A 53 7.79 -2.39 10.60
N GLU A 54 6.91 -3.40 10.68
CA GLU A 54 7.15 -4.78 10.22
C GLU A 54 7.30 -4.83 8.69
N LEU A 55 6.40 -4.17 7.95
CA LEU A 55 6.49 -4.05 6.50
C LEU A 55 7.77 -3.30 6.08
N ALA A 56 8.12 -2.23 6.79
CA ALA A 56 9.35 -1.50 6.54
C ALA A 56 10.60 -2.36 6.84
N ARG A 57 10.55 -3.24 7.85
CA ARG A 57 11.65 -4.18 8.15
C ARG A 57 11.80 -5.21 7.04
N LEU A 58 10.69 -5.73 6.53
CA LEU A 58 10.69 -6.64 5.36
C LEU A 58 11.31 -5.95 4.13
N CYS A 59 10.96 -4.69 3.85
CA CYS A 59 11.62 -3.95 2.77
C CYS A 59 13.15 -3.85 3.00
N ARG A 60 13.57 -3.50 4.21
CA ARG A 60 15.01 -3.38 4.54
C ARG A 60 15.76 -4.70 4.44
N SER A 61 15.17 -5.83 4.84
CA SER A 61 15.84 -7.14 4.73
C SER A 61 16.11 -7.54 3.28
N GLU A 62 15.31 -7.01 2.34
CA GLU A 62 15.48 -7.23 0.90
C GLU A 62 16.25 -6.11 0.19
N GLY A 63 16.82 -5.15 0.94
CA GLY A 63 17.55 -4.01 0.37
C GLY A 63 16.65 -3.00 -0.37
N LEU A 64 15.35 -2.98 -0.07
CA LEU A 64 14.35 -2.14 -0.73
C LEU A 64 13.91 -0.98 0.18
N PRO A 65 13.56 0.20 -0.39
CA PRO A 65 12.95 1.27 0.38
C PRO A 65 11.51 0.92 0.76
N PHE A 66 11.08 1.34 1.96
CA PHE A 66 9.66 1.27 2.32
C PHE A 66 8.88 2.37 1.59
N VAL A 67 8.23 2.01 0.49
CA VAL A 67 7.47 2.90 -0.38
C VAL A 67 6.00 2.55 -0.25
N ALA A 68 5.25 3.40 0.45
CA ALA A 68 3.85 3.16 0.74
C ALA A 68 3.05 4.45 0.96
N LEU A 69 1.74 4.36 0.74
CA LEU A 69 0.74 5.31 1.20
C LEU A 69 -0.42 4.56 1.85
N TRP A 70 -1.04 5.18 2.85
CA TRP A 70 -2.07 4.52 3.65
C TRP A 70 -3.17 5.48 4.07
N GLY A 71 -4.36 4.93 4.27
CA GLY A 71 -5.52 5.60 4.83
C GLY A 71 -6.26 4.65 5.75
N ARG A 72 -6.57 5.14 6.94
CA ARG A 72 -7.28 4.43 7.99
C ARG A 72 -8.70 4.90 8.04
N ASP A 73 -9.62 4.01 8.34
CA ASP A 73 -11.02 4.35 8.42
C ASP A 73 -11.75 3.50 9.45
N VAL A 74 -12.93 3.96 9.86
CA VAL A 74 -13.83 3.21 10.75
C VAL A 74 -15.21 3.21 10.08
N GLY A 75 -15.54 2.10 9.43
CA GLY A 75 -16.82 1.90 8.76
C GLY A 75 -17.89 1.41 9.74
N ALA A 76 -19.16 1.71 9.45
CA ALA A 76 -20.29 1.20 10.24
C ALA A 76 -20.31 -0.34 10.28
N ASP A 77 -20.09 -0.99 9.13
CA ASP A 77 -20.14 -2.45 9.02
C ASP A 77 -18.76 -3.12 9.21
N MET A 78 -17.71 -2.52 8.65
CA MET A 78 -16.35 -3.12 8.68
C MET A 78 -15.59 -2.81 9.97
N GLY A 79 -16.04 -1.84 10.76
CA GLY A 79 -15.27 -1.32 11.89
C GLY A 79 -13.93 -0.74 11.47
N SER A 80 -12.92 -0.88 12.33
CA SER A 80 -11.58 -0.34 12.12
C SER A 80 -10.86 -1.09 11.01
N HIS A 81 -10.37 -0.36 10.01
CA HIS A 81 -9.64 -0.94 8.88
C HIS A 81 -8.63 0.06 8.30
N VAL A 82 -7.69 -0.47 7.52
CA VAL A 82 -6.67 0.31 6.83
C VAL A 82 -6.49 -0.19 5.41
N HIS A 83 -6.36 0.75 4.49
CA HIS A 83 -5.94 0.50 3.12
C HIS A 83 -4.51 1.01 2.94
N LEU A 84 -3.66 0.20 2.31
CA LEU A 84 -2.31 0.56 1.92
C LEU A 84 -2.13 0.37 0.41
N SER A 85 -1.31 1.23 -0.19
CA SER A 85 -0.69 1.02 -1.49
C SER A 85 0.80 0.89 -1.25
N ILE A 86 1.44 -0.19 -1.71
CA ILE A 86 2.81 -0.57 -1.36
C ILE A 86 3.57 -0.98 -2.62
N PHE A 87 4.85 -0.64 -2.69
CA PHE A 87 5.78 -1.23 -3.66
C PHE A 87 6.35 -2.54 -3.10
N TRP A 88 6.15 -3.64 -3.82
CA TRP A 88 6.78 -4.92 -3.51
C TRP A 88 7.01 -5.77 -4.77
N PRO A 89 8.17 -6.43 -4.92
CA PRO A 89 8.39 -7.33 -6.05
C PRO A 89 7.43 -8.52 -6.02
N SER A 90 6.62 -8.70 -7.07
CA SER A 90 5.63 -9.79 -7.17
C SER A 90 6.25 -11.19 -6.98
N ARG A 91 7.47 -11.40 -7.50
CA ARG A 91 8.22 -12.66 -7.30
C ARG A 91 8.51 -12.98 -5.83
N LYS A 92 8.47 -12.00 -4.93
CA LYS A 92 8.67 -12.13 -3.48
C LYS A 92 7.36 -12.07 -2.70
N LEU A 93 6.19 -12.19 -3.34
CA LEU A 93 4.90 -12.00 -2.66
C LEU A 93 4.70 -12.93 -1.46
N ALA A 94 5.22 -14.17 -1.53
CA ALA A 94 5.14 -15.12 -0.42
C ALA A 94 5.75 -14.59 0.89
N GLN A 95 6.83 -13.79 0.81
CA GLN A 95 7.45 -13.18 2.00
C GLN A 95 6.56 -12.09 2.61
N LEU A 96 5.87 -11.31 1.76
CA LEU A 96 4.90 -10.32 2.21
C LEU A 96 3.71 -10.99 2.88
N VAL A 97 3.17 -12.06 2.27
CA VAL A 97 2.07 -12.86 2.86
C VAL A 97 2.47 -13.38 4.23
N ALA A 98 3.64 -14.02 4.37
CA ALA A 98 4.11 -14.55 5.66
C ALA A 98 4.20 -13.47 6.75
N VAL A 99 4.63 -12.26 6.41
CA VAL A 99 4.63 -11.13 7.35
C VAL A 99 3.20 -10.72 7.72
N ILE A 100 2.29 -10.63 6.75
CA ILE A 100 0.89 -10.27 6.98
C ILE A 100 0.19 -11.31 7.85
N GLU A 101 0.37 -12.60 7.57
CA GLU A 101 -0.19 -13.70 8.36
C GLU A 101 0.24 -13.59 9.82
N ARG A 102 1.55 -13.43 10.06
CA ARG A 102 2.09 -13.28 11.40
C ARG A 102 1.53 -12.06 12.13
N ILE A 103 1.59 -10.87 11.52
CA ILE A 103 1.19 -9.64 12.23
C ILE A 103 -0.33 -9.55 12.43
N SER A 104 -1.12 -10.09 11.49
CA SER A 104 -2.58 -10.11 11.58
C SER A 104 -3.08 -11.21 12.50
N GLY A 105 -2.28 -12.27 12.70
CA GLY A 105 -2.70 -13.47 13.40
C GLY A 105 -3.71 -14.30 12.62
N SER A 106 -3.79 -14.14 11.29
CA SER A 106 -4.69 -14.93 10.45
C SER A 106 -3.99 -15.45 9.20
N SER A 107 -4.08 -16.76 8.99
CA SER A 107 -3.44 -17.46 7.88
C SER A 107 -4.12 -17.12 6.56
N ALA A 108 -3.40 -17.28 5.45
CA ALA A 108 -3.99 -17.15 4.11
C ALA A 108 -4.95 -18.32 3.84
N ASP A 109 -6.16 -18.00 3.39
CA ASP A 109 -7.09 -18.97 2.78
C ASP A 109 -6.52 -19.47 1.44
N PHE A 110 -5.98 -18.53 0.67
CA PHE A 110 -5.33 -18.85 -0.59
C PHE A 110 -4.22 -17.85 -0.94
N VAL A 111 -3.34 -18.30 -1.83
CA VAL A 111 -2.34 -17.49 -2.53
C VAL A 111 -2.29 -17.93 -4.01
N LEU A 112 -2.80 -17.09 -4.92
CA LEU A 112 -3.04 -17.45 -6.33
C LEU A 112 -1.85 -17.11 -7.24
N LYS A 113 -1.04 -18.11 -7.60
CA LYS A 113 -0.02 -17.99 -8.67
C LYS A 113 -0.67 -18.22 -10.04
N PRO A 114 -0.30 -17.49 -11.12
CA PRO A 114 0.85 -16.58 -11.27
C PRO A 114 0.61 -15.09 -10.89
N TYR A 115 -0.21 -14.78 -9.87
CA TYR A 115 -0.52 -13.41 -9.41
C TYR A 115 -1.13 -12.50 -10.48
N THR A 116 -1.86 -13.10 -11.42
CA THR A 116 -2.55 -12.39 -12.51
C THR A 116 -3.94 -11.93 -12.12
N ALA A 117 -4.57 -12.61 -11.15
CA ALA A 117 -5.88 -12.27 -10.59
C ALA A 117 -5.87 -10.92 -9.86
N ASP A 118 -7.06 -10.35 -9.71
CA ASP A 118 -7.25 -9.08 -8.99
C ASP A 118 -6.91 -9.21 -7.51
N VAL A 119 -7.53 -10.16 -6.82
CA VAL A 119 -7.20 -10.54 -5.44
C VAL A 119 -6.31 -11.77 -5.50
N VAL A 120 -5.07 -11.62 -5.04
CA VAL A 120 -4.05 -12.68 -5.16
C VAL A 120 -3.84 -13.44 -3.85
N ALA A 121 -4.24 -12.88 -2.72
CA ALA A 121 -4.23 -13.55 -1.43
C ALA A 121 -5.27 -12.94 -0.50
N ARG A 122 -5.86 -13.75 0.38
CA ARG A 122 -6.76 -13.29 1.45
C ARG A 122 -6.63 -14.19 2.68
N SER A 123 -7.01 -13.67 3.84
CA SER A 123 -7.02 -14.44 5.08
C SER A 123 -8.24 -15.36 5.18
N VAL A 124 -8.12 -16.45 5.96
CA VAL A 124 -9.21 -17.40 6.24
C VAL A 124 -10.45 -16.70 6.78
N CYS A 125 -10.26 -15.74 7.70
CA CYS A 125 -11.36 -14.98 8.28
C CYS A 125 -11.78 -13.74 7.47
N GLY A 126 -11.20 -13.51 6.28
CA GLY A 126 -11.44 -12.32 5.47
C GLY A 126 -10.91 -11.00 6.07
N GLY A 127 -10.10 -11.09 7.13
CA GLY A 127 -9.56 -9.93 7.86
C GLY A 127 -8.42 -9.21 7.14
N TRP A 128 -7.84 -9.80 6.10
CA TRP A 128 -6.94 -9.10 5.18
C TRP A 128 -7.03 -9.64 3.76
N GLN A 129 -6.67 -8.79 2.79
CA GLN A 129 -6.54 -9.19 1.38
C GLN A 129 -5.47 -8.37 0.64
N ILE A 130 -4.82 -9.01 -0.32
CA ILE A 130 -3.84 -8.42 -1.24
C ILE A 130 -4.48 -8.35 -2.63
N ASN A 131 -4.55 -7.13 -3.15
CA ASN A 131 -5.02 -6.81 -4.49
C ASN A 131 -3.84 -6.37 -5.37
N MET A 132 -3.77 -6.89 -6.60
CA MET A 132 -2.77 -6.54 -7.61
C MET A 132 -3.40 -6.03 -8.92
N ASN A 133 -4.71 -5.73 -8.94
CA ASN A 133 -5.36 -4.97 -10.02
C ASN A 133 -4.84 -3.51 -10.09
N THR A 134 -4.11 -3.06 -9.07
CA THR A 134 -3.50 -1.71 -9.02
C THR A 134 -2.05 -1.68 -9.55
N ARG A 135 -1.65 -2.68 -10.34
CA ARG A 135 -0.24 -2.93 -10.71
C ARG A 135 0.32 -1.95 -11.75
N ASP A 136 -0.53 -1.33 -12.54
CA ASP A 136 -0.17 -0.26 -13.46
C ASP A 136 -0.31 1.12 -12.79
N LYS A 137 0.14 2.16 -13.50
CA LYS A 137 0.19 3.52 -12.94
C LYS A 137 -1.21 4.07 -12.73
N GLU A 138 -2.11 3.82 -13.66
CA GLU A 138 -3.51 4.23 -13.65
C GLU A 138 -4.25 3.60 -12.47
N GLY A 139 -4.10 2.28 -12.27
CA GLY A 139 -4.67 1.55 -11.15
C GLY A 139 -4.09 1.99 -9.80
N ALA A 140 -2.78 2.24 -9.73
CA ALA A 140 -2.16 2.79 -8.52
C ALA A 140 -2.67 4.20 -8.18
N LEU A 141 -2.94 5.03 -9.20
CA LEU A 141 -3.56 6.35 -9.04
C LEU A 141 -5.01 6.24 -8.56
N ALA A 142 -5.82 5.38 -9.17
CA ALA A 142 -7.20 5.13 -8.77
C ALA A 142 -7.27 4.63 -7.33
N TRP A 143 -6.41 3.69 -6.94
CA TRP A 143 -6.33 3.21 -5.56
C TRP A 143 -5.91 4.30 -4.58
N ALA A 144 -4.93 5.13 -4.94
CA ALA A 144 -4.53 6.27 -4.13
C ALA A 144 -5.67 7.29 -3.94
N GLU A 145 -6.45 7.56 -4.98
CA GLU A 145 -7.64 8.43 -4.90
C GLU A 145 -8.73 7.81 -4.03
N TYR A 146 -8.98 6.51 -4.18
CA TYR A 146 -9.89 5.75 -3.32
C TYR A 146 -9.49 5.84 -1.83
N ILE A 147 -8.20 5.63 -1.52
CA ILE A 147 -7.71 5.76 -0.14
C ILE A 147 -7.92 7.20 0.37
N ALA A 148 -7.57 8.21 -0.42
CA ALA A 148 -7.70 9.61 -0.02
C ALA A 148 -9.15 10.05 0.23
N ALA A 149 -10.12 9.37 -0.37
CA ALA A 149 -11.55 9.66 -0.26
C ALA A 149 -12.25 8.92 0.88
N GLN A 150 -11.58 8.06 1.66
CA GLN A 150 -12.25 7.21 2.66
C GLN A 150 -13.10 8.01 3.65
N HIS A 151 -12.55 9.08 4.22
CA HIS A 151 -13.26 9.86 5.24
C HIS A 151 -14.42 10.69 4.66
N ALA A 152 -14.39 11.01 3.37
CA ALA A 152 -15.44 11.80 2.72
C ALA A 152 -16.76 11.03 2.54
N LYS A 153 -16.74 9.70 2.73
CA LYS A 153 -17.92 8.83 2.66
C LYS A 153 -18.77 8.89 3.94
N HIS A 154 -18.23 9.46 5.02
CA HIS A 154 -18.91 9.52 6.31
C HIS A 154 -19.62 10.86 6.50
N PRO A 155 -20.82 10.89 7.11
CA PRO A 155 -21.50 12.14 7.48
C PRO A 155 -20.68 13.03 8.41
N ALA A 156 -19.82 12.42 9.24
CA ALA A 156 -18.82 13.10 10.05
C ALA A 156 -17.51 12.30 10.04
N PRO A 157 -16.34 12.95 10.11
CA PRO A 157 -15.06 12.24 10.12
C PRO A 157 -14.99 11.22 11.28
N PRO A 158 -14.51 10.00 11.02
CA PRO A 158 -14.39 8.98 12.05
C PRO A 158 -13.42 9.42 13.14
N LYS A 159 -13.77 9.12 14.40
CA LYS A 159 -12.92 9.43 15.56
C LYS A 159 -11.75 8.43 15.64
N ILE A 160 -10.68 8.73 14.92
CA ILE A 160 -9.48 7.89 14.87
C ILE A 160 -8.36 8.51 15.70
N LYS A 161 -7.77 7.74 16.62
CA LYS A 161 -6.58 8.17 17.38
C LYS A 161 -5.33 8.14 16.50
N GLY A 162 -4.54 9.21 16.52
CA GLY A 162 -3.29 9.32 15.76
C GLY A 162 -3.52 9.76 14.31
N LYS A 163 -2.59 9.41 13.41
CA LYS A 163 -2.63 9.90 12.02
C LYS A 163 -3.55 9.02 11.16
N ALA A 164 -4.57 9.61 10.54
CA ALA A 164 -5.49 8.89 9.65
C ALA A 164 -4.86 8.50 8.30
N PHE A 165 -4.05 9.38 7.73
CA PHE A 165 -3.48 9.21 6.39
C PHE A 165 -1.98 9.41 6.39
N GLY A 166 -1.25 8.75 5.49
CA GLY A 166 0.17 9.05 5.34
C GLY A 166 0.81 8.54 4.06
N ILE A 167 2.04 9.03 3.88
CA ILE A 167 2.95 8.72 2.80
C ILE A 167 4.28 8.38 3.47
N SER A 168 4.95 7.31 3.03
CA SER A 168 6.24 6.92 3.57
C SER A 168 7.32 7.95 3.25
N GLN A 169 8.40 7.97 4.04
CA GLN A 169 9.47 8.97 3.87
C GLN A 169 10.11 8.90 2.49
N ALA A 170 10.28 7.69 1.93
CA ALA A 170 10.94 7.45 0.65
C ALA A 170 10.27 8.17 -0.54
N ILE A 171 8.94 8.37 -0.49
CA ILE A 171 8.16 9.05 -1.53
C ILE A 171 7.46 10.31 -1.02
N GLY A 172 7.81 10.76 0.18
CA GLY A 172 7.25 11.95 0.82
C GLY A 172 7.75 13.26 0.20
N LYS A 173 7.18 14.38 0.65
CA LYS A 173 7.50 15.74 0.16
C LYS A 173 9.01 16.04 0.16
N ALA A 174 9.72 15.61 1.21
CA ALA A 174 11.15 15.84 1.35
C ALA A 174 11.96 15.09 0.28
N ALA A 175 11.67 13.79 0.08
CA ALA A 175 12.29 13.00 -0.98
C ALA A 175 11.99 13.58 -2.36
N GLN A 176 10.73 13.92 -2.63
CA GLN A 176 10.33 14.58 -3.88
C GLN A 176 11.08 15.88 -4.15
N LYS A 177 11.36 16.68 -3.10
CA LYS A 177 12.13 17.93 -3.26
C LYS A 177 13.60 17.64 -3.55
N ARG A 178 14.18 16.65 -2.89
CA ARG A 178 15.59 16.27 -3.03
C ARG A 178 15.90 15.69 -4.42
N GLU A 179 15.06 14.80 -4.93
CA GLU A 179 15.30 14.13 -6.22
C GLU A 179 14.83 14.93 -7.44
N ARG A 180 14.12 16.05 -7.23
CA ARG A 180 13.54 16.87 -8.32
C ARG A 180 14.56 17.27 -9.39
N PRO A 181 15.75 17.80 -9.06
CA PRO A 181 16.70 18.23 -10.10
C PRO A 181 17.16 17.07 -10.99
N ALA A 182 17.38 15.88 -10.41
CA ALA A 182 17.78 14.70 -11.15
C ALA A 182 16.67 14.21 -12.08
N LEU A 183 15.41 14.23 -11.62
CA LEU A 183 14.25 13.88 -12.44
C LEU A 183 14.02 14.86 -13.59
N GLU A 184 14.18 16.17 -13.35
CA GLU A 184 14.07 17.21 -14.39
C GLU A 184 15.19 17.06 -15.44
N ALA A 185 16.43 16.78 -15.01
CA ALA A 185 17.54 16.52 -15.93
C ALA A 185 17.31 15.24 -16.76
N ARG A 186 16.78 14.17 -16.16
CA ARG A 186 16.40 12.93 -16.88
C ARG A 186 15.30 13.23 -17.90
N ALA A 187 14.26 13.98 -17.52
CA ALA A 187 13.19 14.38 -18.41
C ALA A 187 13.68 15.26 -19.56
N ALA A 188 14.60 16.19 -19.32
CA ALA A 188 15.20 17.00 -20.38
C ALA A 188 16.03 16.15 -21.36
N LYS A 189 16.78 15.16 -20.85
CA LYS A 189 17.64 14.29 -21.67
C LYS A 189 16.84 13.31 -22.54
N TYR A 190 15.76 12.74 -22.01
CA TYR A 190 14.98 11.68 -22.69
C TYR A 190 13.58 12.13 -23.15
N GLY A 191 13.15 13.34 -22.82
CA GLY A 191 11.87 13.90 -23.26
C GLY A 191 11.87 14.36 -24.73
N PHE A 192 13.04 14.68 -25.28
CA PHE A 192 13.22 15.04 -26.69
C PHE A 192 13.19 13.84 -27.65
N THR A 193 13.35 12.61 -27.16
CA THR A 193 13.30 11.39 -27.99
C THR A 193 11.87 10.87 -28.23
N ARG A 194 10.85 11.62 -27.83
CA ARG A 194 9.42 11.25 -27.98
C ARG A 194 8.65 12.14 -28.96
N THR A 195 9.35 12.76 -29.90
CA THR A 195 8.75 13.49 -31.03
C THR A 195 9.03 12.71 -32.31
N GLU A 196 7.94 12.39 -33.02
CA GLU A 196 7.87 11.85 -34.38
C GLU A 196 8.29 10.38 -34.60
N THR A 197 7.42 9.44 -34.21
CA THR A 197 7.04 8.43 -35.20
C THR A 197 6.04 9.10 -36.15
N ALA A 198 6.58 9.74 -37.18
CA ALA A 198 5.80 10.18 -38.33
C ALA A 198 5.04 8.96 -38.88
N GLU A 199 3.73 9.13 -39.04
CA GLU A 199 2.94 8.33 -39.96
C GLU A 199 3.65 8.33 -41.32
N CYS A 200 3.91 7.15 -41.86
CA CYS A 200 4.31 6.97 -43.24
C CYS A 200 3.25 6.10 -43.93
N PRO A 201 2.98 6.38 -45.22
CA PRO A 201 1.65 6.40 -45.84
C PRO A 201 1.02 5.03 -46.11
#